data_AF-A0AAV5WRV4-F1
#
_entry.id   AF-A0AAV5WRV4-F1
#
_cell.length_a   1.000
_cell.length_b   1.000
_cell.length_c   1.000
_cell.angle_alpha   90.00
_cell.angle_beta   90.00
_cell.angle_gamma   90.00
#
_symmetry.space_group_name_H-M   'P 1'
#
loop_
_entity.id
_entity.type
_entity.pdbx_description
1 polymer ?
#
loop_
_entity_poly.entity_id
_entity_poly.type
_entity_poly.pdbx_seq_one_letter_code
_entity_poly.pdbx_strand_id
1 'polypeptide(L)'
;SEAAQILGPYLLKYAQIFKEGDAAALAQLYSRNATVVEKDKNGWYGRRGGEYYCSRSTSDLYSGDFIQIYRKEGEHWLIMHDEFRHE
;
A
#
# COMPACT_ATOMS: atom_id res chain seq x y z
N SER A 1 13.38 -3.68 15.56
CA SER A 1 13.21 -5.14 15.44
C SER A 1 13.78 -5.60 14.10
N GLU A 2 14.07 -6.89 13.94
CA GLU A 2 14.46 -7.47 12.65
C GLU A 2 13.42 -7.13 11.54
N ALA A 3 12.14 -7.24 11.86
CA ALA A 3 11.06 -6.85 10.94
C ALA A 3 11.17 -5.39 10.46
N ALA A 4 11.53 -4.44 11.34
CA ALA A 4 11.71 -3.05 10.95
C ALA A 4 12.91 -2.84 10.02
N GLN A 5 13.99 -3.60 10.20
CA GLN A 5 15.17 -3.55 9.33
C GLN A 5 14.85 -4.11 7.93
N ILE A 6 14.05 -5.18 7.87
CA ILE A 6 13.64 -5.82 6.62
C ILE A 6 12.59 -4.99 5.88
N LEU A 7 11.53 -4.55 6.56
CA LEU A 7 10.37 -3.92 5.95
C LEU A 7 10.50 -2.39 5.83
N GLY A 8 11.34 -1.76 6.63
CA GLY A 8 11.56 -0.30 6.60
C GLY A 8 11.87 0.25 5.20
N PRO A 9 12.82 -0.34 4.45
CA PRO A 9 13.09 0.09 3.07
C PRO A 9 11.89 -0.03 2.12
N TYR A 10 11.03 -1.05 2.30
CA TYR A 10 9.82 -1.24 1.50
C TYR A 10 8.76 -0.18 1.83
N LEU A 11 8.62 0.16 3.11
CA LEU A 11 7.72 1.22 3.56
C LEU A 11 8.16 2.60 3.05
N LEU A 12 9.47 2.90 3.09
CA LEU A 12 10.01 4.15 2.54
C LEU A 12 9.79 4.24 1.04
N LYS A 13 9.97 3.13 0.30
CA LYS A 13 9.67 3.06 -1.13
C LYS A 13 8.18 3.31 -1.41
N TYR A 14 7.29 2.69 -0.62
CA TYR A 14 5.85 2.94 -0.71
C TYR A 14 5.53 4.43 -0.52
N ALA A 15 6.03 5.05 0.54
CA ALA A 15 5.78 6.46 0.84
C ALA A 15 6.30 7.40 -0.26
N GLN A 16 7.47 7.09 -0.83
CA GLN A 16 8.05 7.86 -1.93
C GLN A 16 7.17 7.79 -3.19
N ILE A 17 6.80 6.58 -3.63
CA ILE A 17 5.96 6.39 -4.82
C ILE A 17 4.58 7.01 -4.62
N PHE A 18 4.00 6.86 -3.42
CA PHE A 18 2.73 7.49 -3.06
C PHE A 18 2.80 9.02 -3.20
N LYS A 19 3.88 9.64 -2.69
CA LYS A 19 4.12 11.08 -2.81
C LYS A 19 4.32 11.55 -4.25
N GLU A 20 4.94 10.73 -5.09
CA GLU A 20 5.14 11.01 -6.53
C GLU A 20 3.86 10.90 -7.35
N GLY A 21 2.83 10.25 -6.80
CA GLY A 21 1.55 10.09 -7.46
C GLY A 21 1.51 8.98 -8.51
N ASP A 22 2.53 8.11 -8.58
CA ASP A 22 2.62 7.04 -9.58
C ASP A 22 1.82 5.81 -9.13
N ALA A 23 0.52 5.84 -9.46
CA ALA A 23 -0.41 4.76 -9.14
C ALA A 23 -0.01 3.41 -9.74
N ALA A 24 0.59 3.40 -10.94
CA ALA A 24 0.99 2.18 -11.62
C ALA A 24 2.17 1.51 -10.91
N ALA A 25 3.18 2.31 -10.52
CA ALA A 25 4.31 1.83 -9.71
C ALA A 25 3.85 1.39 -8.31
N LEU A 26 2.93 2.13 -7.70
CA LEU A 26 2.41 1.81 -6.36
C LEU A 26 1.68 0.46 -6.37
N ALA A 27 0.86 0.19 -7.39
CA ALA A 27 0.17 -1.09 -7.57
C ALA A 27 1.12 -2.29 -7.67
N GLN A 28 2.36 -2.11 -8.15
CA GLN A 28 3.34 -3.19 -8.21
C GLN A 28 3.87 -3.63 -6.83
N LEU A 29 3.72 -2.80 -5.79
CA LEU A 29 4.09 -3.16 -4.42
C LEU A 29 3.09 -4.14 -3.78
N TYR A 30 1.88 -4.27 -4.35
CA TYR A 30 0.84 -5.16 -3.85
C TYR A 30 0.92 -6.55 -4.46
N SER A 31 0.64 -7.56 -3.63
CA SER A 31 0.41 -8.92 -4.09
C SER A 31 -0.80 -8.98 -5.02
N ARG A 32 -0.84 -9.99 -5.90
CA ARG A 32 -1.94 -10.15 -6.87
C ARG A 32 -3.31 -10.24 -6.21
N ASN A 33 -3.37 -10.79 -5.00
CA ASN A 33 -4.57 -10.98 -4.20
C ASN A 33 -4.62 -10.09 -2.95
N ALA A 34 -3.94 -8.95 -2.96
CA ALA A 34 -3.95 -8.02 -1.84
C ALA A 34 -5.35 -7.44 -1.56
N THR A 35 -5.55 -6.94 -0.35
CA THR A 35 -6.74 -6.17 0.04
C THR A 35 -6.33 -4.77 0.44
N VAL A 36 -7.10 -3.78 -0.02
CA VAL A 36 -6.95 -2.37 0.39
C VAL A 36 -8.26 -1.94 1.03
N VAL A 37 -8.21 -1.40 2.24
CA VAL A 37 -9.39 -1.07 3.05
C VAL A 37 -9.28 0.38 3.52
N GLU A 38 -10.21 1.21 3.06
CA GLU A 38 -10.48 2.50 3.68
C GLU A 38 -11.54 2.25 4.75
N LYS A 39 -11.14 2.34 6.03
CA LYS A 39 -12.02 1.99 7.15
C LYS A 39 -13.37 2.70 7.05
N ASP A 40 -14.43 1.93 7.31
CA ASP A 40 -15.82 2.41 7.37
C ASP A 40 -16.39 2.96 6.05
N LYS A 41 -15.66 2.84 4.93
CA LYS A 41 -16.07 3.42 3.64
C LYS A 41 -15.97 2.45 2.47
N ASN A 42 -14.74 2.06 2.11
CA ASN A 42 -14.46 1.35 0.86
C ASN A 42 -13.51 0.17 1.06
N GLY A 43 -13.60 -0.79 0.15
CA GLY A 43 -12.68 -1.92 0.09
C GLY A 43 -12.41 -2.32 -1.34
N TRP A 44 -11.16 -2.67 -1.62
CA TRP A 44 -10.70 -3.10 -2.94
C TRP A 44 -9.92 -4.41 -2.84
N TYR A 45 -10.14 -5.28 -3.81
CA TYR A 45 -9.52 -6.60 -3.87
C TYR A 45 -8.61 -6.74 -5.10
N GLY A 46 -7.48 -7.39 -4.86
CA GLY A 46 -6.44 -7.67 -5.83
C GLY A 46 -5.66 -6.44 -6.26
N ARG A 47 -4.60 -6.67 -7.03
CA ARG A 47 -3.73 -5.60 -7.53
C ARG A 47 -4.48 -4.49 -8.27
N ARG A 48 -5.46 -4.87 -9.11
CA ARG A 48 -6.30 -3.91 -9.86
C ARG A 48 -7.16 -3.04 -8.93
N GLY A 49 -7.63 -3.62 -7.81
CA GLY A 49 -8.34 -2.87 -6.80
C GLY A 49 -7.43 -1.84 -6.12
N GLY A 50 -6.20 -2.25 -5.77
CA GLY A 50 -5.19 -1.33 -5.25
C GLY A 50 -4.82 -0.23 -6.24
N GLU A 51 -4.60 -0.55 -7.51
CA GLU A 51 -4.34 0.42 -8.58
C GLU A 51 -5.47 1.46 -8.71
N TYR A 52 -6.73 0.99 -8.68
CA TYR A 52 -7.89 1.87 -8.71
C TYR A 52 -7.88 2.86 -7.53
N TYR A 53 -7.66 2.37 -6.30
CA TYR A 53 -7.50 3.25 -5.13
C TYR A 53 -6.37 4.25 -5.35
N CYS A 54 -5.17 3.77 -5.70
CA CYS A 54 -3.99 4.63 -5.87
C CYS A 54 -4.25 5.75 -6.88
N SER A 55 -4.89 5.45 -8.02
CA SER A 55 -5.22 6.47 -9.03
C SER A 55 -6.19 7.57 -8.56
N ARG A 56 -6.94 7.33 -7.48
CA ARG A 56 -7.88 8.31 -6.91
C ARG A 56 -7.29 9.11 -5.75
N SER A 57 -6.28 8.57 -5.09
CA SER A 57 -5.73 9.11 -3.84
C SER A 57 -4.46 9.94 -4.04
N THR A 58 -3.83 9.85 -5.21
CA THR A 58 -2.53 10.48 -5.49
C THR A 58 -2.54 12.01 -5.62
N SER A 59 -3.67 12.68 -5.36
CA SER A 59 -3.74 14.14 -5.32
C SER A 59 -3.78 14.74 -3.91
N ASP A 60 -4.05 13.95 -2.87
CA ASP A 60 -4.25 14.46 -1.52
C ASP A 60 -3.33 13.72 -0.53
N LEU A 61 -2.38 14.47 0.05
CA LEU A 61 -1.58 13.97 1.17
C LEU A 61 -2.49 13.86 2.40
N TYR A 62 -2.95 12.65 2.68
CA TYR A 62 -3.72 12.38 3.89
C TYR A 62 -2.78 12.06 5.06
N SER A 63 -2.91 12.80 6.16
CA SER A 63 -2.41 12.35 7.46
C SER A 63 -3.40 11.33 8.02
N GLY A 64 -2.90 10.19 8.49
CA GLY A 64 -3.74 9.17 9.09
C GLY A 64 -2.94 7.93 9.49
N ASP A 65 -3.53 7.16 10.39
CA ASP A 65 -2.99 5.86 10.76
C ASP A 65 -3.28 4.83 9.66
N PHE A 66 -2.30 3.97 9.42
CA PHE A 66 -2.41 2.86 8.50
C PHE A 66 -1.73 1.59 9.05
N ILE A 67 -2.17 0.45 8.54
CA ILE A 67 -1.64 -0.87 8.82
C ILE A 67 -1.31 -1.53 7.49
N GLN A 68 -0.07 -1.96 7.34
CA GLN A 68 0.35 -2.78 6.21
C GLN A 68 0.86 -4.14 6.68
N ILE A 69 0.31 -5.20 6.09
CA ILE A 69 0.77 -6.58 6.30
C ILE A 69 1.49 -7.02 5.03
N TYR A 70 2.71 -7.52 5.21
CA TYR A 70 3.59 -7.93 4.13
C TYR A 70 3.73 -9.45 4.06
N ARG A 71 3.92 -9.98 2.84
CA ARG A 71 4.32 -11.37 2.58
C ARG A 71 5.55 -11.39 1.68
N LYS A 72 6.51 -12.26 1.99
CA LYS A 72 7.64 -12.54 1.11
C LYS A 72 7.18 -13.43 -0.04
N GLU A 73 7.43 -13.00 -1.27
CA GLU A 73 7.20 -13.75 -2.51
C GLU A 73 8.49 -13.70 -3.35
N GLY A 74 9.22 -14.83 -3.40
CA GLY A 74 10.57 -14.85 -3.95
C GLY A 74 11.51 -13.93 -3.16
N GLU A 75 12.18 -13.02 -3.86
CA GLU A 75 13.10 -12.05 -3.26
C GLU A 75 12.42 -10.75 -2.80
N HIS A 76 11.11 -10.62 -2.98
CA HIS A 76 10.39 -9.38 -2.72
C HIS A 76 9.43 -9.52 -1.54
N TRP A 77 9.27 -8.44 -0.78
CA TRP A 77 8.17 -8.28 0.17
C TRP A 77 7.05 -7.48 -0.49
N LEU A 78 5.87 -8.07 -0.58
CA LEU A 78 4.69 -7.47 -1.18
C LEU A 78 3.62 -7.22 -0.12
N ILE A 79 2.85 -6.15 -0.31
CA ILE A 79 1.72 -5.79 0.55
C ILE A 79 0.57 -6.76 0.27
N MET A 80 0.11 -7.43 1.32
CA MET A 80 -1.04 -8.35 1.31
C MET A 80 -2.32 -7.68 1.80
N HIS A 81 -2.17 -6.75 2.72
CA HIS A 81 -3.26 -6.00 3.31
C HIS A 81 -2.77 -4.59 3.61
N ASP A 82 -3.56 -3.60 3.24
CA ASP A 82 -3.34 -2.19 3.54
C ASP A 82 -4.66 -1.60 4.04
N GLU A 83 -4.71 -1.24 5.32
CA GLU A 83 -5.88 -0.65 5.96
C GLU A 83 -5.49 0.75 6.46
N PHE A 84 -6.29 1.75 6.12
CA PHE A 84 -6.03 3.13 6.53
C PHE A 84 -7.34 3.86 6.89
N ARG A 85 -7.19 4.96 7.62
CA ARG A 85 -8.27 5.90 7.93
C ARG A 85 -7.81 7.32 7.59
N HIS A 86 -8.65 8.05 6.87
CA HIS A 86 -8.49 9.50 6.76
C HIS A 86 -9.04 10.16 8.03
N GLU A 87 -8.28 11.08 8.62
CA GLU A 87 -8.80 12.04 9.60
C GLU A 87 -9.65 13.12 8.94
#